data_AF-A0A8S1KEM6-F1
#
_entry.id   AF-A0A8S1KEM6-F1
#
_cell.length_a   1.000
_cell.length_b   1.000
_cell.length_c   1.000
_cell.angle_alpha   90.00
_cell.angle_beta   90.00
_cell.angle_gamma   90.00
#
_symmetry.space_group_name_H-M   'P 1'
#
loop_
_entity.id
_entity.type
_entity.pdbx_description
1 polymer ?
#
loop_
_entity_poly.entity_id
_entity_poly.type
_entity_poly.pdbx_seq_one_letter_code
_entity_poly.pdbx_strand_id
1 'polypeptide(L)'
;MKLGTLLKLFNQQDEQQVGFIQLEQVDKILFNIYECNKEYQIYFDNLLLKGCKEFSIEDIIMLITEIDYYEELRQSVIQQQQEQSLNQIQSEMLIAQIEVNQRDRRRIDYLNNPYINNLVAMLKDYYKICCKNGDVKEMNRIENRIQQIKTKQQKRWKNYINQLQKYQETLIQKTAFENQYNQQKKWNEFVIDFQNSRFYKFNMLLEQQKKTIQEMSKQFQEELQPKVFKVSKQVLDMRSKQKQLLKLKEFQQAEKVKEEADLLEYLEKKQQEMILKSKVKNKLKVLKKRQSYQISAFMQKVASEQATHLLQKQANENRWININKHCVQDINERFNKDRIITLASRRSFDACRLRIRSANPQVQKTNISHQQNSQYE
;
A
#
# COMPACT_ATOMS: atom_id res chain seq x y z
N MET A 1 24.69 27.35 9.83
CA MET A 1 24.44 28.81 9.69
C MET A 1 25.54 29.63 10.40
N LYS A 2 25.90 30.85 9.95
CA LYS A 2 26.88 31.70 10.68
C LYS A 2 26.20 32.35 11.90
N LEU A 3 26.67 32.04 13.12
CA LEU A 3 26.16 32.55 14.41
C LEU A 3 25.92 34.08 14.43
N GLY A 4 26.79 34.85 13.75
CA GLY A 4 26.65 36.30 13.63
C GLY A 4 25.40 36.78 12.88
N THR A 5 24.77 35.95 12.05
CA THR A 5 23.52 36.27 11.35
C THR A 5 22.33 36.06 12.28
N LEU A 6 22.35 35.00 13.08
CA LEU A 6 21.33 34.72 14.09
C LEU A 6 21.29 35.81 15.16
N LEU A 7 22.46 36.19 15.68
CA LEU A 7 22.58 37.28 16.66
C LEU A 7 22.02 38.60 16.13
N LYS A 8 22.27 38.92 14.85
CA LYS A 8 21.69 40.11 14.23
C LYS A 8 20.17 40.04 14.13
N LEU A 9 19.62 38.90 13.71
CA LEU A 9 18.17 38.71 13.59
C LEU A 9 17.49 38.70 14.97
N PHE A 10 18.13 38.11 15.97
CA PHE A 10 17.65 38.12 17.35
C PHE A 10 17.62 39.54 17.91
N ASN A 11 18.73 40.28 17.81
CA ASN A 11 18.82 41.67 18.28
C ASN A 11 17.89 42.63 17.52
N GLN A 12 17.49 42.29 16.29
CA GLN A 12 16.47 43.05 15.55
C GLN A 12 15.05 42.82 16.08
N GLN A 13 14.79 41.68 16.72
CA GLN A 13 13.48 41.38 17.30
C GLN A 13 13.41 41.68 18.81
N ASP A 14 14.54 41.66 19.52
CA ASP A 14 14.67 42.08 20.91
C ASP A 14 14.78 43.62 21.02
N GLU A 15 13.68 44.32 20.69
CA GLU A 15 13.63 45.79 20.68
C GLU A 15 13.98 46.43 22.04
N GLN A 16 13.78 45.69 23.13
CA GLN A 16 14.00 46.15 24.49
C GLN A 16 15.37 45.73 25.07
N GLN A 17 16.16 44.92 24.35
CA GLN A 17 17.44 44.35 24.79
C GLN A 17 17.34 43.56 26.10
N VAL A 18 16.23 42.87 26.32
CA VAL A 18 15.97 42.14 27.58
C VAL A 18 16.54 40.72 27.51
N GLY A 19 16.97 40.27 26.33
CA GLY A 19 17.51 38.93 26.09
C GLY A 19 16.44 37.87 25.82
N PHE A 20 15.18 38.28 25.63
CA PHE A 20 14.05 37.40 25.39
C PHE A 20 13.14 37.94 24.28
N ILE A 21 12.61 37.05 23.45
CA ILE A 21 11.66 37.39 22.38
C ILE A 21 10.41 36.50 22.44
N GLN A 22 9.31 36.98 21.89
CA GLN A 22 8.04 36.27 21.86
C GLN A 22 7.96 35.27 20.71
N LEU A 23 7.05 34.30 20.82
CA LEU A 23 6.83 33.26 19.80
C LEU A 23 6.66 33.80 18.37
N GLU A 24 5.89 34.88 18.21
CA GLU A 24 5.65 35.51 16.90
C GLU A 24 6.94 36.09 16.27
N GLN A 25 7.90 36.47 17.11
CA GLN A 25 9.19 36.98 16.68
C GLN A 25 10.16 35.84 16.33
N VAL A 26 10.08 34.72 17.06
CA VAL A 26 10.80 33.48 16.71
C VAL A 26 10.39 33.00 15.32
N ASP A 27 9.09 33.02 15.01
CA ASP A 27 8.57 32.65 13.68
C ASP A 27 9.19 33.49 12.55
N LYS A 28 9.37 34.80 12.77
CA LYS A 28 10.01 35.71 11.80
C LYS A 28 11.49 35.38 11.61
N ILE A 29 12.20 35.05 12.70
CA ILE A 29 13.61 34.66 12.65
C ILE A 29 13.75 33.35 11.86
N LEU A 30 12.93 32.34 12.16
CA LEU A 30 12.95 31.06 11.44
C LEU A 30 12.55 31.21 9.96
N PHE A 31 11.55 32.04 9.66
CA PHE A 31 11.16 32.34 8.28
C PHE A 31 12.31 32.97 7.47
N ASN A 32 13.07 33.88 8.08
CA ASN A 32 14.23 34.51 7.45
C ASN A 32 15.41 33.55 7.27
N ILE A 33 15.56 32.55 8.15
CA ILE A 33 16.64 31.57 8.07
C ILE A 33 16.35 30.49 7.02
N TYR A 34 15.11 30.01 6.94
CA TYR A 34 14.71 28.89 6.07
C TYR A 34 13.99 29.32 4.79
N GLU A 35 14.03 30.60 4.44
CA GLU A 35 13.59 31.18 3.15
C GLU A 35 12.30 30.52 2.57
N CYS A 36 11.19 30.62 3.31
CA CYS A 36 9.85 30.13 2.89
C CYS A 36 9.62 28.61 2.84
N ASN A 37 10.48 27.76 3.40
CA ASN A 37 10.22 26.32 3.41
C ASN A 37 9.10 25.95 4.42
N LYS A 38 7.83 25.90 3.99
CA LYS A 38 6.64 25.66 4.85
C LYS A 38 6.74 24.43 5.77
N GLU A 39 7.67 23.53 5.52
CA GLU A 39 7.89 22.32 6.31
C GLU A 39 8.47 22.59 7.71
N TYR A 40 9.18 23.72 7.95
CA TYR A 40 9.67 24.05 9.30
C TYR A 40 8.54 24.29 10.31
N GLN A 41 7.35 24.69 9.83
CA GLN A 41 6.16 24.86 10.68
C GLN A 41 5.73 23.54 11.34
N ILE A 42 5.96 22.39 10.69
CA ILE A 42 5.62 21.08 11.25
C ILE A 42 6.52 20.77 12.46
N TYR A 43 7.80 21.12 12.38
CA TYR A 43 8.74 20.96 13.49
C TYR A 43 8.45 21.96 14.61
N PHE A 44 8.11 23.20 14.25
CA PHE A 44 7.71 24.23 15.19
C PHE A 44 6.40 23.90 15.94
N ASP A 45 5.43 23.28 15.27
CA ASP A 45 4.16 22.84 15.86
C ASP A 45 4.30 21.58 16.74
N ASN A 46 5.29 20.73 16.45
CA ASN A 46 5.54 19.47 17.14
C ASN A 46 6.48 19.62 18.35
N LEU A 47 7.40 20.58 18.30
CA LEU A 47 8.15 21.00 19.48
C LEU A 47 7.17 21.67 20.44
N LEU A 48 7.12 21.18 21.68
CA LEU A 48 6.14 21.52 22.74
C LEU A 48 6.22 22.98 23.23
N LEU A 49 6.45 23.94 22.34
CA LEU A 49 6.61 25.36 22.61
C LEU A 49 5.31 26.09 22.93
N LYS A 50 4.16 25.41 22.83
CA LYS A 50 2.84 25.98 23.14
C LYS A 50 2.68 26.42 24.61
N GLY A 51 3.63 26.09 25.49
CA GLY A 51 3.65 26.52 26.89
C GLY A 51 4.56 27.72 27.21
N CYS A 52 5.56 28.02 26.37
CA CYS A 52 6.55 29.06 26.63
C CYS A 52 6.15 30.37 25.94
N LYS A 53 6.10 31.46 26.71
CA LYS A 53 5.73 32.79 26.18
C LYS A 53 6.92 33.60 25.70
N GLU A 54 8.12 33.27 26.20
CA GLU A 54 9.36 34.00 26.01
C GLU A 54 10.48 33.01 25.69
N PHE A 55 11.36 33.40 24.78
CA PHE A 55 12.45 32.58 24.24
C PHE A 55 13.76 33.32 24.35
N SER A 56 14.75 32.70 24.97
CA SER A 56 16.12 33.18 24.95
C SER A 56 16.81 32.86 23.62
N ILE A 57 17.95 33.50 23.36
CA ILE A 57 18.76 33.16 22.19
C ILE A 57 19.28 31.71 22.23
N GLU A 58 19.52 31.16 23.42
CA GLU A 58 19.95 29.78 23.61
C GLU A 58 18.85 28.80 23.19
N ASP A 59 17.59 29.10 23.54
CA ASP A 59 16.43 28.31 23.12
C ASP A 59 16.29 28.28 21.60
N ILE A 60 16.52 29.42 20.95
CA ILE A 60 16.44 29.54 19.48
C ILE A 60 17.59 28.80 18.81
N ILE A 61 18.79 28.84 19.39
CA ILE A 61 19.93 28.06 18.91
C ILE A 61 19.60 26.57 18.99
N MET A 62 19.08 26.09 20.12
CA MET A 62 18.67 24.69 20.26
C MET A 62 17.61 24.30 19.23
N LEU A 63 16.59 25.13 19.05
CA LEU A 63 15.52 24.94 18.06
C LEU A 63 16.07 24.79 16.64
N ILE A 64 16.97 25.69 16.24
CA ILE A 64 17.60 25.64 14.92
C ILE A 64 18.43 24.37 14.77
N THR A 65 19.21 23.99 15.80
CA THR A 65 20.04 22.77 15.74
C THR A 65 19.21 21.50 15.64
N GLU A 66 18.05 21.44 16.30
CA GLU A 66 17.14 20.29 16.17
C GLU A 66 16.51 20.23 14.78
N ILE A 67 16.07 21.36 14.23
CA ILE A 67 15.52 21.44 12.87
C ILE A 67 16.57 20.98 11.85
N ASP A 68 17.80 21.49 11.94
CA ASP A 68 18.92 21.10 11.08
C ASP A 68 19.20 19.58 11.19
N TYR A 69 19.20 19.03 12.41
CA TYR A 69 19.39 17.59 12.64
C TYR A 69 18.29 16.73 11.99
N TYR A 70 17.02 17.14 12.12
CA TYR A 70 15.90 16.42 11.51
C TYR A 70 15.93 16.47 9.98
N GLU A 71 16.33 17.60 9.40
CA GLU A 71 16.47 17.73 7.96
C GLU A 71 17.63 16.86 7.44
N GLU A 72 18.77 16.83 8.13
CA GLU A 72 19.87 15.91 7.80
C GLU A 72 19.43 14.44 7.88
N LEU A 73 18.67 14.05 8.92
CA LEU A 73 18.14 12.71 9.06
C LEU A 73 17.16 12.36 7.92
N ARG A 74 16.29 13.30 7.54
CA ARG A 74 15.35 13.13 6.42
C ARG A 74 16.08 12.96 5.10
N GLN A 75 17.08 13.79 4.82
CA GLN A 75 17.90 13.68 3.60
C GLN A 75 18.64 12.33 3.56
N SER A 76 19.18 11.87 4.69
CA SER A 76 19.78 10.54 4.81
C SER A 76 18.80 9.40 4.52
N VAL A 77 17.55 9.48 5.02
CA VAL A 77 16.51 8.49 4.74
C VAL A 77 16.10 8.50 3.25
N ILE A 78 15.95 9.68 2.65
CA ILE A 78 15.63 9.82 1.21
C ILE A 78 16.78 9.24 0.37
N GLN A 79 18.03 9.54 0.73
CA GLN A 79 19.21 9.02 0.05
C GLN A 79 19.31 7.50 0.18
N GLN A 80 19.04 6.93 1.35
CA GLN A 80 18.97 5.48 1.54
C GLN A 80 17.86 4.83 0.71
N GLN A 81 16.68 5.46 0.58
CA GLN A 81 15.60 4.96 -0.27
C GLN A 81 15.98 5.02 -1.76
N GLN A 82 16.65 6.08 -2.19
CA GLN A 82 17.16 6.21 -3.55
C GLN A 82 18.24 5.17 -3.84
N GLU A 83 19.21 4.97 -2.94
CA GLU A 83 20.23 3.93 -3.05
C GLU A 83 19.62 2.53 -3.07
N GLN A 84 18.60 2.24 -2.25
CA GLN A 84 17.87 0.98 -2.29
C GLN A 84 17.17 0.78 -3.64
N SER A 85 16.52 1.82 -4.17
CA SER A 85 15.89 1.75 -5.50
C SER A 85 16.90 1.56 -6.62
N LEU A 86 18.06 2.21 -6.53
CA LEU A 86 19.15 2.11 -7.51
C LEU A 86 19.80 0.72 -7.45
N ASN A 87 20.05 0.21 -6.25
CA ASN A 87 20.55 -1.14 -6.01
C ASN A 87 19.55 -2.20 -6.49
N GLN A 88 18.24 -1.95 -6.32
CA GLN A 88 17.19 -2.84 -6.80
C GLN A 88 17.16 -2.85 -8.34
N ILE A 89 17.18 -1.68 -8.99
CA ILE A 89 17.28 -1.56 -10.46
C ILE A 89 18.56 -2.21 -10.98
N GLN A 90 19.72 -1.95 -10.35
CA GLN A 90 20.99 -2.57 -10.72
C GLN A 90 20.97 -4.08 -10.52
N SER A 91 20.34 -4.58 -9.45
CA SER A 91 20.15 -6.01 -9.22
C SER A 91 19.23 -6.64 -10.26
N GLU A 92 18.15 -5.96 -10.67
CA GLU A 92 17.25 -6.42 -11.73
C GLU A 92 17.93 -6.40 -13.10
N MET A 93 18.75 -5.40 -13.39
CA MET A 93 19.56 -5.31 -14.61
C MET A 93 20.65 -6.39 -14.66
N LEU A 94 21.31 -6.65 -13.52
CA LEU A 94 22.30 -7.71 -13.37
C LEU A 94 21.64 -9.09 -13.47
N ILE A 95 20.47 -9.29 -12.85
CA ILE A 95 19.66 -10.52 -13.01
C ILE A 95 19.25 -10.68 -14.47
N ALA A 96 18.80 -9.64 -15.16
CA ALA A 96 18.46 -9.69 -16.58
C ALA A 96 19.69 -9.99 -17.46
N GLN A 97 20.84 -9.40 -17.19
CA GLN A 97 22.10 -9.70 -17.90
C GLN A 97 22.62 -11.11 -17.60
N ILE A 98 22.52 -11.57 -16.35
CA ILE A 98 22.85 -12.93 -15.95
C ILE A 98 21.88 -13.91 -16.62
N GLU A 99 20.59 -13.59 -16.73
CA GLU A 99 19.61 -14.41 -17.43
C GLU A 99 19.87 -14.45 -18.94
N VAL A 100 20.20 -13.32 -19.58
CA VAL A 100 20.57 -13.29 -21.01
C VAL A 100 21.86 -14.08 -21.26
N ASN A 101 22.90 -13.89 -20.43
CA ASN A 101 24.16 -14.62 -20.54
C ASN A 101 24.05 -16.12 -20.17
N GLN A 102 23.13 -16.50 -19.28
CA GLN A 102 22.84 -17.89 -18.95
C GLN A 102 21.90 -18.55 -19.97
N ARG A 103 21.02 -17.80 -20.65
CA ARG A 103 20.19 -18.28 -21.77
C ARG A 103 21.05 -18.71 -22.96
N ASP A 104 22.13 -17.97 -23.25
CA ASP A 104 23.04 -18.31 -24.35
C ASP A 104 24.03 -19.43 -23.99
N ARG A 105 24.49 -19.54 -22.74
CA ARG A 105 25.45 -20.59 -22.34
C ARG A 105 24.83 -21.93 -21.95
N ARG A 106 23.53 -21.97 -21.59
CA ARG A 106 22.84 -23.21 -21.16
C ARG A 106 21.93 -23.82 -22.22
N ARG A 107 21.88 -23.31 -23.45
CA ARG A 107 21.46 -24.13 -24.60
C ARG A 107 22.54 -25.19 -24.86
N ILE A 108 22.64 -26.16 -23.95
CA ILE A 108 23.21 -27.46 -24.30
C ILE A 108 22.20 -28.02 -25.29
N ASP A 109 22.46 -27.80 -26.59
CA ASP A 109 21.74 -28.47 -27.65
C ASP A 109 22.05 -29.96 -27.50
N TYR A 110 21.27 -30.66 -26.67
CA TYR A 110 21.35 -32.11 -26.56
C TYR A 110 21.03 -32.78 -27.90
N LEU A 111 20.43 -32.06 -28.86
CA LEU A 111 20.31 -32.46 -30.26
C LEU A 111 21.62 -32.31 -31.07
N ASN A 112 22.45 -31.31 -30.77
CA ASN A 112 23.75 -31.07 -31.43
C ASN A 112 24.93 -31.48 -30.54
N ASN A 113 24.85 -32.64 -29.88
CA ASN A 113 26.04 -33.20 -29.25
C ASN A 113 26.99 -33.67 -30.38
N PRO A 114 28.16 -33.03 -30.57
CA PRO A 114 29.04 -33.30 -31.71
C PRO A 114 29.52 -34.76 -31.71
N TYR A 115 29.73 -35.37 -30.53
CA TYR A 115 30.13 -36.76 -30.41
C TYR A 115 29.04 -37.74 -30.85
N ILE A 116 27.78 -37.46 -30.52
CA ILE A 116 26.64 -38.31 -30.94
C ILE A 116 26.39 -38.14 -32.44
N ASN A 117 26.49 -36.92 -32.95
CA ASN A 117 26.33 -36.63 -34.39
C ASN A 117 27.44 -37.28 -35.21
N ASN A 118 28.69 -37.22 -34.75
CA ASN A 118 29.83 -37.91 -35.37
C ASN A 118 29.67 -39.43 -35.32
N LEU A 119 29.19 -40.00 -34.21
CA LEU A 119 28.90 -41.43 -34.10
C LEU A 119 27.78 -41.86 -35.09
N VAL A 120 26.72 -41.07 -35.21
CA VAL A 120 25.65 -41.34 -36.19
C VAL A 120 26.16 -41.20 -37.63
N ALA A 121 27.06 -40.25 -37.90
CA ALA A 121 27.70 -40.11 -39.21
C ALA A 121 28.58 -41.32 -39.54
N MET A 122 29.45 -41.73 -38.60
CA MET A 122 30.30 -42.93 -38.74
C MET A 122 29.46 -44.19 -38.98
N LEU A 123 28.36 -44.38 -38.23
CA LEU A 123 27.44 -45.51 -38.45
C LEU A 123 26.76 -45.44 -39.82
N LYS A 124 26.42 -44.25 -40.33
CA LYS A 124 25.87 -44.09 -41.68
C LYS A 124 26.90 -44.40 -42.77
N ASP A 125 28.16 -44.03 -42.57
CA ASP A 125 29.22 -44.32 -43.52
C ASP A 125 29.57 -45.81 -43.53
N TYR A 126 29.58 -46.45 -42.37
CA TYR A 126 29.69 -47.91 -42.26
C TYR A 126 28.49 -48.63 -42.90
N TYR A 127 27.26 -48.11 -42.73
CA TYR A 127 26.07 -48.61 -43.42
C TYR A 127 26.22 -48.56 -44.94
N LYS A 128 26.81 -47.49 -45.51
CA LYS A 128 27.09 -47.40 -46.95
C LYS A 128 28.09 -48.46 -47.41
N ILE A 129 29.09 -48.78 -46.59
CA ILE A 129 30.07 -49.84 -46.89
C ILE A 129 29.37 -51.21 -46.90
N CYS A 130 28.54 -51.52 -45.89
CA CYS A 130 27.75 -52.75 -45.86
C CYS A 130 26.77 -52.86 -47.04
N CYS A 131 26.19 -51.74 -47.49
CA CYS A 131 25.36 -51.72 -48.71
C CYS A 131 26.14 -52.14 -49.96
N LYS A 132 27.40 -51.71 -50.08
CA LYS A 132 28.27 -52.10 -51.21
C LYS A 132 28.65 -53.58 -51.16
N ASN A 133 28.77 -54.15 -49.96
CA ASN A 133 29.16 -55.54 -49.74
C ASN A 133 27.98 -56.53 -49.74
N GLY A 134 26.73 -56.05 -49.67
CA GLY A 134 25.53 -56.90 -49.70
C GLY A 134 25.13 -57.52 -48.34
N ASP A 135 25.74 -57.10 -47.23
CA ASP A 135 25.51 -57.67 -45.89
C ASP A 135 24.24 -57.15 -45.21
N VAL A 136 23.09 -57.71 -45.60
CA VAL A 136 21.76 -57.29 -45.12
C VAL A 136 21.61 -57.40 -43.59
N LYS A 137 22.24 -58.39 -42.95
CA LYS A 137 22.17 -58.59 -41.49
C LYS A 137 22.84 -57.44 -40.72
N GLU A 138 24.00 -56.98 -41.17
CA GLU A 138 24.71 -55.87 -40.54
C GLU A 138 24.05 -54.52 -40.82
N MET A 139 23.49 -54.33 -42.02
CA MET A 139 22.70 -53.14 -42.34
C MET A 139 21.54 -52.94 -41.36
N ASN A 140 20.76 -53.99 -41.08
CA ASN A 140 19.66 -53.95 -40.11
C ASN A 140 20.15 -53.69 -38.67
N ARG A 141 21.31 -54.25 -38.28
CA ARG A 141 21.91 -53.99 -36.96
C ARG A 141 22.30 -52.52 -36.79
N ILE A 142 22.94 -51.94 -37.81
CA ILE A 142 23.35 -50.53 -37.81
C ILE A 142 22.14 -49.60 -37.81
N GLU A 143 21.11 -49.88 -38.61
CA GLU A 143 19.89 -49.09 -38.65
C GLU A 143 19.16 -49.10 -37.30
N ASN A 144 19.01 -50.27 -36.69
CA ASN A 144 18.48 -50.42 -35.34
C ASN A 144 19.33 -49.64 -34.32
N ARG A 145 20.67 -49.66 -34.45
CA ARG A 145 21.56 -48.93 -33.54
C ARG A 145 21.41 -47.41 -33.68
N ILE A 146 21.33 -46.90 -34.90
CA ILE A 146 21.07 -45.47 -35.17
C ILE A 146 19.73 -45.07 -34.56
N GLN A 147 18.69 -45.89 -34.72
CA GLN A 147 17.37 -45.62 -34.18
C GLN A 147 17.35 -45.62 -32.65
N GLN A 148 18.06 -46.56 -32.00
CA GLN A 148 18.23 -46.58 -30.55
C GLN A 148 18.93 -45.32 -30.03
N ILE A 149 20.01 -44.88 -30.68
CA ILE A 149 20.76 -43.66 -30.30
C ILE A 149 19.84 -42.44 -30.38
N LYS A 150 19.11 -42.28 -31.50
CA LYS A 150 18.15 -41.18 -31.68
C LYS A 150 17.05 -41.20 -30.62
N THR A 151 16.49 -42.37 -30.30
CA THR A 151 15.41 -42.50 -29.31
C THR A 151 15.90 -42.16 -27.90
N LYS A 152 17.11 -42.61 -27.53
CA LYS A 152 17.74 -42.27 -26.25
C LYS A 152 18.03 -40.77 -26.15
N GLN A 153 18.53 -40.15 -27.21
CA GLN A 153 18.81 -38.71 -27.25
C GLN A 153 17.51 -37.89 -27.13
N GLN A 154 16.45 -38.31 -27.83
CA GLN A 154 15.13 -37.69 -27.72
C GLN A 154 14.55 -37.80 -26.30
N LYS A 155 14.72 -38.95 -25.63
CA LYS A 155 14.30 -39.13 -24.23
C LYS A 155 15.08 -38.21 -23.28
N ARG A 156 16.40 -38.09 -23.46
CA ARG A 156 17.26 -37.18 -22.67
C ARG A 156 16.82 -35.73 -22.85
N TRP A 157 16.62 -35.30 -24.09
CA TRP A 157 16.17 -33.95 -24.39
C TRP A 157 14.78 -33.65 -23.82
N LYS A 158 13.81 -34.56 -23.98
CA LYS A 158 12.48 -34.40 -23.38
C LYS A 158 12.56 -34.27 -21.84
N ASN A 159 13.38 -35.08 -21.19
CA ASN A 159 13.58 -35.00 -19.74
C ASN A 159 14.21 -33.66 -19.32
N TYR A 160 15.19 -33.18 -20.08
CA TYR A 160 15.85 -31.90 -19.82
C TYR A 160 14.88 -30.72 -19.98
N ILE A 161 14.10 -30.67 -21.07
CA ILE A 161 13.08 -29.65 -21.27
C ILE A 161 12.06 -29.66 -20.14
N ASN A 162 11.57 -30.84 -19.73
CA ASN A 162 10.64 -30.95 -18.60
C ASN A 162 11.26 -30.46 -17.28
N GLN A 163 12.56 -30.70 -17.05
CA GLN A 163 13.26 -30.21 -15.85
C GLN A 163 13.41 -28.69 -15.88
N LEU A 164 13.76 -28.11 -17.02
CA LEU A 164 13.85 -26.66 -17.20
C LEU A 164 12.49 -25.99 -16.99
N GLN A 165 11.43 -26.55 -17.57
CA GLN A 165 10.07 -26.05 -17.39
C GLN A 165 9.69 -26.04 -15.90
N LYS A 166 9.85 -27.16 -15.18
CA LYS A 166 9.58 -27.24 -13.74
C LYS A 166 10.41 -26.27 -12.91
N TYR A 167 11.67 -26.05 -13.30
CA TYR A 167 12.54 -25.10 -12.62
C TYR A 167 12.02 -23.67 -12.79
N GLN A 168 11.63 -23.28 -14.01
CA GLN A 168 11.07 -21.95 -14.26
C GLN A 168 9.71 -21.75 -13.59
N GLU A 169 8.84 -22.77 -13.58
CA GLU A 169 7.57 -22.74 -12.83
C GLU A 169 7.82 -22.54 -11.32
N THR A 170 8.78 -23.26 -10.74
CA THR A 170 9.17 -23.09 -9.32
C THR A 170 9.67 -21.67 -9.04
N LEU A 171 10.47 -21.09 -9.93
CA LEU A 171 10.95 -19.71 -9.78
C LEU A 171 9.79 -18.71 -9.77
N ILE A 172 8.84 -18.83 -10.70
CA ILE A 172 7.64 -17.98 -10.71
C ILE A 172 6.85 -18.13 -9.42
N GLN A 173 6.66 -19.36 -8.94
CA GLN A 173 5.93 -19.60 -7.69
C GLN A 173 6.63 -18.95 -6.49
N LYS A 174 7.96 -19.03 -6.43
CA LYS A 174 8.75 -18.39 -5.38
C LYS A 174 8.61 -16.87 -5.42
N THR A 175 8.78 -16.26 -6.59
CA THR A 175 8.62 -14.80 -6.76
C THR A 175 7.18 -14.36 -6.46
N ALA A 176 6.18 -15.14 -6.87
CA ALA A 176 4.78 -14.89 -6.55
C ALA A 176 4.53 -14.91 -5.03
N PHE A 177 5.10 -15.89 -4.33
CA PHE A 177 4.99 -16.00 -2.88
C PHE A 177 5.66 -14.83 -2.15
N GLU A 178 6.88 -14.45 -2.55
CA GLU A 178 7.60 -13.30 -1.99
C GLU A 178 6.83 -11.99 -2.21
N ASN A 179 6.29 -11.81 -3.41
CA ASN A 179 5.44 -10.65 -3.73
C ASN A 179 4.17 -10.63 -2.89
N GLN A 180 3.48 -11.77 -2.73
CA GLN A 180 2.29 -11.88 -1.89
C GLN A 180 2.61 -11.57 -0.43
N TYR A 181 3.72 -12.08 0.09
CA TYR A 181 4.19 -11.79 1.44
C TYR A 181 4.45 -10.29 1.65
N ASN A 182 5.18 -9.66 0.72
CA ASN A 182 5.48 -8.23 0.76
C ASN A 182 4.21 -7.37 0.67
N GLN A 183 3.25 -7.76 -0.17
CA GLN A 183 1.96 -7.07 -0.28
C GLN A 183 1.14 -7.20 1.01
N GLN A 184 1.10 -8.39 1.62
CA GLN A 184 0.41 -8.59 2.87
C GLN A 184 1.04 -7.78 4.00
N LYS A 185 2.38 -7.70 4.06
CA LYS A 185 3.10 -6.85 5.02
C LYS A 185 2.71 -5.38 4.87
N LYS A 186 2.82 -4.82 3.65
CA LYS A 186 2.44 -3.42 3.36
C LYS A 186 0.97 -3.14 3.67
N TRP A 187 0.10 -4.11 3.40
CA TRP A 187 -1.32 -4.00 3.74
C TRP A 187 -1.54 -3.94 5.25
N ASN A 188 -0.84 -4.77 6.04
CA ASN A 188 -0.97 -4.76 7.48
C ASN A 188 -0.50 -3.42 8.07
N GLU A 189 0.63 -2.89 7.58
CA GLU A 189 1.13 -1.55 7.95
C GLU A 189 0.09 -0.47 7.63
N PHE A 190 -0.43 -0.47 6.40
CA PHE A 190 -1.50 0.45 5.98
C PHE A 190 -2.75 0.36 6.86
N VAL A 191 -3.19 -0.86 7.23
CA VAL A 191 -4.37 -1.04 8.09
C VAL A 191 -4.14 -0.44 9.47
N ILE A 192 -2.96 -0.64 10.05
CA ILE A 192 -2.59 -0.06 11.35
C ILE A 192 -2.60 1.46 11.25
N ASP A 193 -1.94 2.04 10.25
CA ASP A 193 -1.88 3.50 10.05
C ASP A 193 -3.26 4.10 9.81
N PHE A 194 -4.09 3.43 9.01
CA PHE A 194 -5.47 3.83 8.77
C PHE A 194 -6.28 3.81 10.07
N GLN A 195 -6.21 2.73 10.84
CA GLN A 195 -6.91 2.61 12.13
C GLN A 195 -6.46 3.68 13.11
N ASN A 196 -5.15 3.90 13.25
CA ASN A 196 -4.58 4.93 14.11
C ASN A 196 -5.03 6.33 13.70
N SER A 197 -4.99 6.64 12.39
CA SER A 197 -5.44 7.94 11.87
C SER A 197 -6.93 8.18 12.13
N ARG A 198 -7.78 7.17 11.93
CA ARG A 198 -9.22 7.27 12.19
C ARG A 198 -9.54 7.35 13.68
N PHE A 199 -8.84 6.59 14.51
CA PHE A 199 -8.95 6.66 15.96
C PHE A 199 -8.56 8.04 16.50
N TYR A 200 -7.46 8.61 16.00
CA TYR A 200 -7.03 9.97 16.36
C TYR A 200 -8.10 11.01 16.00
N LYS A 201 -8.61 10.98 14.76
CA LYS A 201 -9.68 11.90 14.31
C LYS A 201 -10.98 11.73 15.12
N PHE A 202 -11.31 10.50 15.50
CA PHE A 202 -12.46 10.20 16.35
C PHE A 202 -12.30 10.81 17.74
N ASN A 203 -11.14 10.66 18.37
CA ASN A 203 -10.86 11.25 19.68
C ASN A 203 -10.89 12.78 19.62
N MET A 204 -10.30 13.39 18.58
CA MET A 204 -10.41 14.83 18.36
C MET A 204 -11.87 15.30 18.26
N LEU A 205 -12.72 14.57 17.53
CA LEU A 205 -14.14 14.89 17.43
C LEU A 205 -14.83 14.80 18.79
N LEU A 206 -14.54 13.76 19.59
CA LEU A 206 -15.10 13.61 20.94
C LEU A 206 -14.67 14.74 21.87
N GLU A 207 -13.39 15.13 21.84
CA GLU A 207 -12.88 16.23 22.65
C GLU A 207 -13.52 17.56 22.25
N GLN A 208 -13.64 17.84 20.95
CA GLN A 208 -14.34 19.02 20.45
C GLN A 208 -15.80 19.04 20.95
N GLN A 209 -16.51 17.92 20.82
CA GLN A 209 -17.90 17.82 21.28
C GLN A 209 -18.03 18.03 22.79
N LYS A 210 -17.08 17.53 23.59
CA LYS A 210 -17.01 17.74 25.04
C LYS A 210 -16.80 19.21 25.38
N LYS A 211 -15.86 19.89 24.72
CA LYS A 211 -15.61 21.34 24.88
C LYS A 211 -16.86 22.15 24.52
N THR A 212 -17.48 21.85 23.37
CA THR A 212 -18.72 22.52 22.95
C THR A 212 -19.86 22.32 23.95
N ILE A 213 -20.04 21.11 24.53
CA ILE A 213 -21.06 20.92 25.58
C ILE A 213 -20.76 21.82 26.79
N GLN A 214 -19.50 21.91 27.23
CA GLN A 214 -19.12 22.71 28.39
C GLN A 214 -19.36 24.20 28.13
N GLU A 215 -18.91 24.72 26.99
CA GLU A 215 -19.09 26.11 26.57
C GLU A 215 -20.57 26.47 26.41
N MET A 216 -21.33 25.66 25.66
CA MET A 216 -22.75 25.91 25.44
C MET A 216 -23.56 25.77 26.74
N SER A 217 -23.17 24.88 27.65
CA SER A 217 -23.83 24.77 28.96
C SER A 217 -23.64 26.04 29.79
N LYS A 218 -22.46 26.65 29.77
CA LYS A 218 -22.20 27.93 30.46
C LYS A 218 -22.99 29.06 29.81
N GLN A 219 -22.92 29.17 28.48
CA GLN A 219 -23.67 30.18 27.72
C GLN A 219 -25.17 30.07 27.95
N PHE A 220 -25.75 28.86 27.93
CA PHE A 220 -27.17 28.68 28.21
C PHE A 220 -27.54 29.01 29.64
N GLN A 221 -26.66 28.77 30.61
CA GLN A 221 -26.92 29.19 31.99
C GLN A 221 -26.93 30.71 32.10
N GLU A 222 -25.96 31.40 31.49
CA GLU A 222 -25.83 32.86 31.50
C GLU A 222 -26.98 33.56 30.74
N GLU A 223 -27.30 33.12 29.51
CA GLU A 223 -28.40 33.66 28.70
C GLU A 223 -29.77 33.53 29.36
N LEU A 224 -29.97 32.44 30.10
CA LEU A 224 -31.26 32.12 30.71
C LEU A 224 -31.38 32.66 32.14
N GLN A 225 -30.33 33.24 32.73
CA GLN A 225 -30.49 33.97 34.00
C GLN A 225 -31.26 35.28 33.73
N PRO A 226 -32.45 35.46 34.33
CA PRO A 226 -33.18 36.71 34.17
C PRO A 226 -32.41 37.85 34.85
N LYS A 227 -32.10 38.91 34.09
CA LYS A 227 -31.46 40.13 34.64
C LYS A 227 -32.28 40.77 35.77
N VAL A 228 -33.60 40.57 35.77
CA VAL A 228 -34.51 41.00 36.84
C VAL A 228 -35.53 39.89 37.08
N PHE A 229 -35.63 39.41 38.32
CA PHE A 229 -36.65 38.46 38.75
C PHE A 229 -38.03 39.14 38.71
N LYS A 230 -38.89 38.70 37.79
CA LYS A 230 -40.26 39.21 37.70
C LYS A 230 -41.14 38.41 38.66
N VAL A 231 -41.61 39.09 39.68
CA VAL A 231 -42.51 38.55 40.71
C VAL A 231 -43.96 38.70 40.27
N SER A 232 -44.85 37.81 40.72
CA SER A 232 -46.26 37.89 40.39
C SER A 232 -46.92 39.15 40.96
N LYS A 233 -48.05 39.54 40.37
CA LYS A 233 -48.87 40.65 40.85
C LYS A 233 -49.31 40.43 42.31
N GLN A 234 -49.60 39.19 42.69
CA GLN A 234 -50.04 38.83 44.03
C GLN A 234 -48.95 39.12 45.08
N VAL A 235 -47.68 38.84 44.76
CA VAL A 235 -46.56 39.20 45.64
C VAL A 235 -46.40 40.73 45.73
N LEU A 236 -46.49 41.44 44.61
CA LEU A 236 -46.40 42.89 44.60
C LEU A 236 -47.52 43.54 45.45
N ASP A 237 -48.73 43.00 45.38
CA ASP A 237 -49.87 43.43 46.17
C ASP A 237 -49.66 43.14 47.67
N MET A 238 -49.11 41.98 48.03
CA MET A 238 -48.72 41.63 49.41
C MET A 238 -47.62 42.56 49.95
N ARG A 239 -46.61 42.90 49.15
CA ARG A 239 -45.56 43.88 49.50
C ARG A 239 -46.12 45.28 49.67
N SER A 240 -47.11 45.66 48.86
CA SER A 240 -47.82 46.94 49.00
C SER A 240 -48.63 46.96 50.31
N LYS A 241 -49.35 45.88 50.62
CA LYS A 241 -50.10 45.70 51.88
C LYS A 241 -49.19 45.74 53.10
N GLN A 242 -48.03 45.08 53.05
CA GLN A 242 -46.99 45.15 54.08
C GLN A 242 -46.56 46.61 54.33
N LYS A 243 -46.27 47.38 53.27
CA LYS A 243 -45.89 48.80 53.37
C LYS A 243 -47.00 49.66 53.96
N GLN A 244 -48.27 49.39 53.62
CA GLN A 244 -49.40 50.10 54.19
C GLN A 244 -49.57 49.80 55.68
N LEU A 245 -49.49 48.54 56.10
CA LEU A 245 -49.58 48.14 57.52
C LEU A 245 -48.45 48.74 58.37
N LEU A 246 -47.24 48.83 57.81
CA LEU A 246 -46.11 49.53 58.44
C LEU A 246 -46.38 51.03 58.63
N LYS A 247 -47.01 51.70 57.65
CA LYS A 247 -47.43 53.11 57.79
C LYS A 247 -48.50 53.30 58.86
N LEU A 248 -49.38 52.31 59.02
CA LEU A 248 -50.44 52.29 60.05
C LEU A 248 -49.91 51.85 61.44
N LYS A 249 -48.61 51.52 61.57
CA LYS A 249 -47.95 51.04 62.80
C LYS A 249 -48.50 49.70 63.33
N GLU A 250 -49.15 48.91 62.49
CA GLU A 250 -49.65 47.57 62.84
C GLU A 250 -48.57 46.50 62.62
N PHE A 251 -47.55 46.50 63.47
CA PHE A 251 -46.33 45.70 63.27
C PHE A 251 -46.57 44.19 63.23
N GLN A 252 -47.42 43.66 64.11
CA GLN A 252 -47.71 42.21 64.15
C GLN A 252 -48.38 41.70 62.87
N GLN A 253 -49.28 42.51 62.28
CA GLN A 253 -49.94 42.12 61.03
C GLN A 253 -49.00 42.29 59.84
N ALA A 254 -48.15 43.32 59.84
CA ALA A 254 -47.14 43.51 58.82
C ALA A 254 -46.10 42.37 58.78
N GLU A 255 -45.75 41.81 59.94
CA GLU A 255 -44.83 40.66 60.04
C GLU A 255 -45.42 39.39 59.43
N LYS A 256 -46.69 39.07 59.73
CA LYS A 256 -47.39 37.93 59.11
C LYS A 256 -47.47 38.06 57.58
N VAL A 257 -47.84 39.25 57.08
CA VAL A 257 -47.90 39.51 55.63
C VAL A 257 -46.51 39.44 54.99
N LYS A 258 -45.46 39.83 55.71
CA LYS A 258 -44.07 39.69 55.25
C LYS A 258 -43.68 38.23 55.10
N GLU A 259 -43.93 37.37 56.10
CA GLU A 259 -43.60 35.95 56.04
C GLU A 259 -44.32 35.25 54.88
N GLU A 260 -45.61 35.54 54.68
CA GLU A 260 -46.40 35.01 53.56
C GLU A 260 -45.87 35.49 52.21
N ALA A 261 -45.49 36.78 52.10
CA ALA A 261 -44.89 37.33 50.88
C ALA A 261 -43.51 36.72 50.58
N ASP A 262 -42.65 36.58 51.60
CA ASP A 262 -41.32 35.97 51.49
C ASP A 262 -41.42 34.50 51.04
N LEU A 263 -42.40 33.75 51.57
CA LEU A 263 -42.66 32.37 51.17
C LEU A 263 -43.12 32.27 49.71
N LEU A 264 -44.05 33.12 49.28
CA LEU A 264 -44.51 33.18 47.88
C LEU A 264 -43.39 33.56 46.92
N GLU A 265 -42.57 34.56 47.26
CA GLU A 265 -41.38 34.94 46.47
C GLU A 265 -40.42 33.78 46.30
N TYR A 266 -40.14 33.05 47.39
CA TYR A 266 -39.28 31.88 47.36
C TYR A 266 -39.84 30.78 46.43
N LEU A 267 -41.13 30.49 46.51
CA LEU A 267 -41.78 29.49 45.66
C LEU A 267 -41.75 29.88 44.18
N GLU A 268 -42.08 31.14 43.86
CA GLU A 268 -42.03 31.66 42.48
C GLU A 268 -40.61 31.63 41.92
N LYS A 269 -39.61 31.99 42.73
CA LYS A 269 -38.19 31.93 42.35
C LYS A 269 -37.77 30.50 42.05
N LYS A 270 -38.13 29.56 42.91
CA LYS A 270 -37.84 28.13 42.72
C LYS A 270 -38.52 27.57 41.46
N GLN A 271 -39.76 27.98 41.19
CA GLN A 271 -40.49 27.55 40.00
C GLN A 271 -39.85 28.10 38.71
N GLN A 272 -39.47 29.38 38.69
CA GLN A 272 -38.74 29.96 37.57
C GLN A 272 -37.39 29.27 37.35
N GLU A 273 -36.61 29.02 38.41
CA GLU A 273 -35.37 28.24 38.32
C GLU A 273 -35.59 26.85 37.72
N MET A 274 -36.65 26.14 38.10
CA MET A 274 -36.99 24.84 37.51
C MET A 274 -37.31 24.93 36.02
N ILE A 275 -38.08 25.94 35.60
CA ILE A 275 -38.40 26.16 34.18
C ILE A 275 -37.13 26.46 33.39
N LEU A 276 -36.25 27.31 33.91
CA LEU A 276 -34.98 27.65 33.26
C LEU A 276 -34.06 26.43 33.15
N LYS A 277 -33.90 25.66 34.24
CA LYS A 277 -33.15 24.40 34.24
C LYS A 277 -33.71 23.40 33.21
N SER A 278 -35.03 23.31 33.09
CA SER A 278 -35.70 22.48 32.08
C SER A 278 -35.38 22.93 30.64
N LYS A 279 -35.43 24.25 30.38
CA LYS A 279 -35.05 24.81 29.06
C LYS A 279 -33.59 24.53 28.70
N VAL A 280 -32.65 24.73 29.64
CA VAL A 280 -31.23 24.39 29.46
C VAL A 280 -31.08 22.90 29.13
N LYS A 281 -31.73 22.04 29.92
CA LYS A 281 -31.68 20.57 29.73
C LYS A 281 -32.19 20.17 28.34
N ASN A 282 -33.26 20.78 27.85
CA ASN A 282 -33.80 20.51 26.52
C ASN A 282 -32.85 20.97 25.40
N LYS A 283 -32.27 22.17 25.51
CA LYS A 283 -31.25 22.65 24.56
C LYS A 283 -30.04 21.71 24.51
N LEU A 284 -29.53 21.29 25.68
CA LEU A 284 -28.43 20.34 25.78
C LEU A 284 -28.78 18.96 25.21
N LYS A 285 -30.03 18.49 25.39
CA LYS A 285 -30.50 17.22 24.80
C LYS A 285 -30.47 17.27 23.26
N VAL A 286 -30.93 18.38 22.67
CA VAL A 286 -30.89 18.58 21.21
C VAL A 286 -29.44 18.61 20.71
N LEU A 287 -28.54 19.32 21.41
CA LEU A 287 -27.12 19.36 21.07
C LEU A 287 -26.48 17.96 21.11
N LYS A 288 -26.69 17.20 22.19
CA LYS A 288 -26.18 15.82 22.32
C LYS A 288 -26.71 14.91 21.21
N LYS A 289 -27.98 15.05 20.84
CA LYS A 289 -28.57 14.29 19.73
C LYS A 289 -27.88 14.61 18.40
N ARG A 290 -27.61 15.89 18.11
CA ARG A 290 -26.86 16.33 16.93
C ARG A 290 -25.43 15.77 16.91
N GLN A 291 -24.74 15.80 18.05
CA GLN A 291 -23.39 15.24 18.20
C GLN A 291 -23.37 13.72 17.99
N SER A 292 -24.39 13.00 18.48
CA SER A 292 -24.55 11.57 18.22
C SER A 292 -24.72 11.25 16.73
N TYR A 293 -25.49 12.05 15.99
CA TYR A 293 -25.60 11.90 14.53
C TYR A 293 -24.28 12.16 13.81
N GLN A 294 -23.49 13.15 14.26
CA GLN A 294 -22.16 13.40 13.70
C GLN A 294 -21.21 12.22 13.91
N ILE A 295 -21.21 11.64 15.12
CA ILE A 295 -20.43 10.42 15.42
C ILE A 295 -20.88 9.28 14.50
N SER A 296 -22.19 9.04 14.39
CA SER A 296 -22.72 7.97 13.54
C SER A 296 -22.33 8.14 12.06
N ALA A 297 -22.44 9.36 11.53
CA ALA A 297 -22.04 9.67 10.16
C ALA A 297 -20.52 9.48 9.94
N PHE A 298 -19.69 9.85 10.92
CA PHE A 298 -18.25 9.58 10.88
C PHE A 298 -17.96 8.08 10.83
N MET A 299 -18.61 7.28 11.69
CA MET A 299 -18.44 5.82 11.71
C MET A 299 -18.88 5.17 10.39
N GLN A 300 -19.99 5.62 9.80
CA GLN A 300 -20.43 5.15 8.49
C GLN A 300 -19.42 5.50 7.39
N LYS A 301 -18.86 6.70 7.42
CA LYS A 301 -17.81 7.11 6.48
C LYS A 301 -16.58 6.20 6.60
N VAL A 302 -16.09 5.95 7.81
CA VAL A 302 -14.96 5.05 8.05
C VAL A 302 -15.24 3.64 7.54
N ALA A 303 -16.43 3.11 7.79
CA ALA A 303 -16.83 1.79 7.28
C ALA A 303 -16.87 1.74 5.75
N SER A 304 -17.36 2.79 5.08
CA SER A 304 -17.39 2.87 3.62
C SER A 304 -15.99 2.96 2.99
N GLU A 305 -15.09 3.73 3.60
CA GLU A 305 -13.69 3.84 3.17
C GLU A 305 -12.98 2.48 3.35
N GLN A 306 -13.20 1.81 4.48
CA GLN A 306 -12.64 0.48 4.73
C GLN A 306 -13.13 -0.56 3.70
N ALA A 307 -14.42 -0.55 3.37
CA ALA A 307 -14.96 -1.41 2.33
C ALA A 307 -14.32 -1.13 0.96
N THR A 308 -14.11 0.15 0.63
CA THR A 308 -13.45 0.56 -0.62
C THR A 308 -12.01 0.06 -0.69
N HIS A 309 -11.24 0.23 0.38
CA HIS A 309 -9.86 -0.26 0.45
C HIS A 309 -9.79 -1.79 0.35
N LEU A 310 -10.75 -2.51 0.94
CA LEU A 310 -10.82 -3.97 0.84
C LEU A 310 -11.10 -4.43 -0.59
N LEU A 311 -12.03 -3.76 -1.29
CA LEU A 311 -12.29 -4.03 -2.71
C LEU A 311 -11.06 -3.77 -3.59
N GLN A 312 -10.34 -2.68 -3.33
CA GLN A 312 -9.08 -2.38 -4.02
C GLN A 312 -8.02 -3.45 -3.77
N LYS A 313 -7.89 -3.94 -2.52
CA LYS A 313 -7.00 -5.06 -2.19
C LYS A 313 -7.36 -6.30 -3.01
N GLN A 314 -8.62 -6.72 -3.00
CA GLN A 314 -9.08 -7.91 -3.72
C GLN A 314 -8.85 -7.76 -5.24
N ALA A 315 -9.11 -6.59 -5.81
CA ALA A 315 -8.85 -6.33 -7.23
C ALA A 315 -7.35 -6.46 -7.57
N ASN A 316 -6.48 -5.93 -6.71
CA ASN A 316 -5.03 -6.05 -6.88
C ASN A 316 -4.55 -7.50 -6.75
N GLU A 317 -5.02 -8.24 -5.75
CA GLU A 317 -4.73 -9.67 -5.57
C GLU A 317 -5.15 -10.48 -6.81
N ASN A 318 -6.36 -10.26 -7.31
CA ASN A 318 -6.86 -10.92 -8.52
C ASN A 318 -6.01 -10.60 -9.75
N ARG A 319 -5.58 -9.33 -9.89
CA ARG A 319 -4.69 -8.91 -10.98
C ARG A 319 -3.36 -9.67 -10.93
N TRP A 320 -2.76 -9.80 -9.75
CA TRP A 320 -1.51 -10.54 -9.57
C TRP A 320 -1.67 -12.04 -9.83
N ILE A 321 -2.76 -12.64 -9.37
CA ILE A 321 -3.08 -14.04 -9.68
C ILE A 321 -3.17 -14.24 -11.20
N ASN A 322 -3.81 -13.33 -11.92
CA ASN A 322 -3.93 -13.42 -13.38
C ASN A 322 -2.58 -13.23 -14.08
N ILE A 323 -1.75 -12.28 -13.64
CA ILE A 323 -0.38 -12.12 -14.17
C ILE A 323 0.41 -13.42 -14.00
N ASN A 324 0.37 -14.03 -12.81
CA ASN A 324 1.06 -15.29 -12.55
C ASN A 324 0.53 -16.43 -13.43
N LYS A 325 -0.79 -16.53 -13.61
CA LYS A 325 -1.41 -17.50 -14.53
C LYS A 325 -0.90 -17.30 -15.97
N HIS A 326 -0.84 -16.05 -16.45
CA HIS A 326 -0.33 -15.73 -17.78
C HIS A 326 1.16 -16.06 -17.93
N CYS A 327 2.01 -15.73 -16.95
CA CYS A 327 3.42 -16.09 -17.00
C CYS A 327 3.65 -17.61 -17.09
N VAL A 328 2.87 -18.40 -16.34
CA VAL A 328 2.93 -19.87 -16.40
C VAL A 328 2.42 -20.39 -17.76
N GLN A 329 1.34 -19.80 -18.29
CA GLN A 329 0.84 -20.13 -19.63
C GLN A 329 1.87 -19.82 -20.72
N ASP A 330 2.49 -18.64 -20.68
CA ASP A 330 3.52 -18.21 -21.63
C ASP A 330 4.73 -19.15 -21.63
N ILE A 331 5.16 -19.61 -20.45
CA ILE A 331 6.22 -20.62 -20.32
C ILE A 331 5.80 -21.92 -21.00
N ASN A 332 4.60 -22.41 -20.68
CA ASN A 332 4.06 -23.63 -21.29
C ASN A 332 3.99 -23.52 -22.81
N GLU A 333 3.50 -22.39 -23.33
CA GLU A 333 3.44 -22.14 -24.77
C GLU A 333 4.82 -22.07 -25.42
N ARG A 334 5.81 -21.41 -24.79
CA ARG A 334 7.18 -21.34 -25.31
C ARG A 334 7.80 -22.73 -25.41
N PHE A 335 7.72 -23.54 -24.35
CA PHE A 335 8.24 -24.91 -24.38
C PHE A 335 7.47 -25.81 -25.35
N ASN A 336 6.17 -25.60 -25.52
CA ASN A 336 5.38 -26.30 -26.54
C ASN A 336 5.76 -25.89 -27.97
N LYS A 337 6.02 -24.60 -28.24
CA LYS A 337 6.50 -24.10 -29.53
C LYS A 337 7.90 -24.63 -29.85
N ASP A 338 8.82 -24.62 -28.89
CA ASP A 338 10.16 -25.21 -29.04
C ASP A 338 10.07 -26.71 -29.33
N ARG A 339 9.10 -27.41 -28.71
CA ARG A 339 8.80 -28.82 -29.00
C ARG A 339 8.25 -29.04 -30.40
N ILE A 340 7.40 -28.14 -30.90
CA ILE A 340 6.85 -28.19 -32.27
C ILE A 340 7.93 -27.88 -33.30
N ILE A 341 8.74 -26.83 -33.11
CA ILE A 341 9.84 -26.46 -34.01
C ILE A 341 10.86 -27.61 -34.11
N THR A 342 11.21 -28.23 -32.99
CA THR A 342 12.11 -29.40 -32.97
C THR A 342 11.52 -30.59 -33.73
N LEU A 343 10.19 -30.76 -33.72
CA LEU A 343 9.50 -31.81 -34.49
C LEU A 343 9.34 -31.44 -35.98
N ALA A 344 9.14 -30.16 -36.31
CA ALA A 344 8.96 -29.67 -37.67
C ALA A 344 10.28 -29.69 -38.46
N SER A 345 11.39 -29.25 -37.86
CA SER A 345 12.75 -29.36 -38.42
C SER A 345 13.16 -30.81 -38.70
N ARG A 346 12.55 -31.77 -38.01
CA ARG A 346 12.74 -33.21 -38.22
C ARG A 346 11.94 -33.72 -39.41
N ARG A 347 10.68 -33.29 -39.57
CA ARG A 347 9.83 -33.65 -40.71
C ARG A 347 10.35 -33.08 -42.03
N SER A 348 10.89 -31.86 -42.05
CA SER A 348 11.51 -31.28 -43.25
C SER A 348 12.78 -32.04 -43.67
N PHE A 349 13.57 -32.52 -42.71
CA PHE A 349 14.74 -33.37 -42.98
C PHE A 349 14.35 -34.76 -43.51
N ASP A 350 13.33 -35.39 -42.92
CA ASP A 350 12.83 -36.69 -43.37
C ASP A 350 12.10 -36.59 -44.74
N ALA A 351 11.42 -35.48 -45.03
CA ALA A 351 10.79 -35.20 -46.33
C ALA A 351 11.82 -34.96 -47.46
N CYS A 352 12.94 -34.28 -47.17
CA CYS A 352 14.07 -34.19 -48.11
C CYS A 352 14.65 -35.56 -48.45
N ARG A 353 14.70 -36.49 -47.48
CA ARG A 353 15.19 -37.85 -47.68
C ARG A 353 14.28 -38.70 -48.58
N LEU A 354 12.97 -38.48 -48.53
CA LEU A 354 12.00 -39.18 -49.39
C LEU A 354 12.05 -38.68 -50.84
N ARG A 355 12.26 -37.38 -51.08
CA ARG A 355 12.45 -36.84 -52.45
C ARG A 355 13.72 -37.34 -53.14
N ILE A 356 14.80 -37.58 -52.39
CA ILE A 356 16.05 -38.14 -52.95
C ILE A 356 15.88 -39.62 -53.35
N ARG A 357 14.98 -40.37 -52.69
CA ARG A 357 14.67 -41.76 -53.08
C ARG A 357 13.74 -41.85 -54.31
N SER A 358 12.84 -40.89 -54.52
CA SER A 358 11.98 -40.87 -55.71
C SER A 358 12.66 -40.30 -56.96
N ALA A 359 13.78 -39.59 -56.81
CA ALA A 359 14.51 -38.96 -57.92
C ALA A 359 15.55 -39.87 -58.60
N ASN A 360 15.65 -41.16 -58.22
CA ASN A 360 16.59 -42.10 -58.82
C ASN A 360 15.85 -43.37 -59.34
N PRO A 361 15.20 -43.31 -60.53
CA PRO A 361 14.41 -44.42 -61.07
C PRO A 361 15.25 -45.47 -61.82
N GLN A 362 16.54 -45.63 -61.52
CA GLN A 362 17.43 -46.50 -62.32
C GLN A 362 17.91 -47.81 -61.65
N VAL A 363 17.34 -48.25 -60.53
CA VAL A 363 17.74 -49.56 -59.93
C VAL A 363 16.54 -50.50 -59.72
N GLN A 364 15.62 -50.55 -60.68
CA GLN A 364 14.61 -51.61 -60.78
C GLN A 364 14.46 -52.10 -62.23
N LYS A 365 15.55 -52.53 -62.88
CA LYS A 365 15.49 -53.40 -64.05
C LYS A 365 16.74 -54.27 -64.14
N THR A 366 16.71 -55.43 -63.50
CA THR A 366 17.33 -56.67 -64.00
C THR A 366 16.87 -57.83 -63.11
N ASN A 367 15.90 -58.61 -63.61
CA ASN A 367 15.82 -60.07 -63.52
C ASN A 367 14.41 -60.54 -63.87
N ILE A 368 14.06 -60.38 -65.16
CA ILE A 368 13.04 -61.19 -65.83
C ILE A 368 13.68 -61.62 -67.16
N SER A 369 14.32 -62.79 -67.17
CA SER A 369 14.53 -63.61 -68.37
C SER A 369 15.33 -64.88 -68.03
N HIS A 370 14.65 -65.88 -67.46
CA HIS A 370 14.98 -67.28 -67.69
C HIS A 370 13.66 -67.98 -68.05
N GLN A 371 13.44 -68.09 -69.35
CA GLN A 371 12.46 -68.98 -69.96
C GLN A 371 13.19 -69.77 -71.05
N GLN A 372 12.66 -70.96 -71.31
CA GLN A 372 12.98 -71.92 -72.38
C GLN A 372 14.14 -72.89 -72.03
N ASN A 373 13.99 -74.21 -72.04
CA ASN A 373 13.07 -75.10 -72.75
C ASN A 373 12.85 -76.41 -71.99
N SER A 374 11.65 -76.99 -72.07
CA SER A 374 11.40 -78.42 -72.34
C SER A 374 9.89 -78.68 -72.26
N GLN A 375 9.22 -78.70 -73.41
CA GLN A 375 8.02 -79.52 -73.67
C GLN A 375 7.61 -79.39 -75.14
N TYR A 376 7.94 -80.41 -75.93
CA TYR A 376 7.13 -80.97 -77.01
C TYR A 376 7.69 -82.37 -77.31
N GLU A 377 7.10 -83.39 -76.69
CA GLU A 377 6.53 -84.63 -77.27
C GLU A 377 6.00 -85.53 -76.16
#